data_AF-A0A2Y0Y4R3-F1
#
_entry.id   AF-A0A2Y0Y4R3-F1
#
_cell.length_a   1.000
_cell.length_b   1.000
_cell.length_c   1.000
_cell.angle_alpha   90.00
_cell.angle_beta   90.00
_cell.angle_gamma   90.00
#
_symmetry.space_group_name_H-M   'P 1'
#
loop_
_entity.id
_entity.type
_entity.pdbx_description
1 polymer ?
#
loop_
_entity_poly.entity_id
_entity_poly.type
_entity_poly.pdbx_seq_one_letter_code
_entity_poly.pdbx_strand_id
1 'polypeptide(L)'
;MLIRFPDYLVSFPREVTLFLAQEIIRKKRDGHALSDEEIRFFINGIRDNTISEGQIAALAMTIFFHDMTMPERVSLTMAMRDSGTVLDWKSLHLNGPIVDKHSTGGVGDVTSLMLGPMVAACGGYIPMISGRGLGHTGGTLDKLESIPGFDIFPDDNRFREIIKDVGVAIIGQTSSLAPADKRFYATRDITATVDSIPLITASILAKKLAEGLDALVMDVKVGSGAFMPTYELSEALAEAIVGVANGAGVRTTALLTDMNQVLASSAGNAVEVREAVQFLTGEYRNPRLFDVTMALCVEMLISGKLAKDDAEARAKLQAVLDNGKAAEVFGRMVAAQKGPTDFVENYAKYLPTAMLTKAVYADTEGFVSEMDTRALGMAVVAMGGGRRQASDTIDYSVGFTDMARLGDQVDGQRPLAVIHAKDENSWQEAAKAVKAAIKLADKAPESTPTVYRRISE
;
A
#
# COMPACT_ATOMS: atom_id res chain seq x y z
N MET A 1 -38.20 -51.79 -43.92
CA MET A 1 -38.80 -50.89 -42.91
C MET A 1 -38.07 -51.12 -41.60
N LEU A 2 -36.98 -50.39 -41.38
CA LEU A 2 -36.12 -50.49 -40.18
C LEU A 2 -36.45 -49.30 -39.29
N ILE A 3 -37.06 -49.58 -38.14
CA ILE A 3 -37.46 -48.56 -37.16
C ILE A 3 -36.21 -48.18 -36.36
N ARG A 4 -35.72 -46.94 -36.52
CA ARG A 4 -34.71 -46.33 -35.64
C ARG A 4 -35.43 -45.68 -34.47
N PHE A 5 -35.06 -46.05 -33.25
CA PHE A 5 -35.39 -45.29 -32.04
C PHE A 5 -34.35 -44.17 -31.85
N PRO A 6 -34.73 -42.96 -31.44
CA PRO A 6 -33.78 -41.90 -31.12
C PRO A 6 -33.23 -42.10 -29.70
N ASP A 7 -31.90 -42.17 -29.59
CA ASP A 7 -31.20 -42.07 -28.31
C ASP A 7 -31.38 -40.65 -27.75
N TYR A 8 -32.25 -40.52 -26.74
CA TYR A 8 -32.30 -39.34 -25.90
C TYR A 8 -31.06 -39.35 -25.01
N LEU A 9 -30.08 -38.50 -25.34
CA LEU A 9 -29.03 -38.10 -24.41
C LEU A 9 -29.69 -37.36 -23.23
N VAL A 10 -29.93 -38.11 -22.16
CA VAL A 10 -30.30 -37.55 -20.86
C VAL A 10 -29.09 -36.77 -20.35
N SER A 11 -29.14 -35.43 -20.41
CA SER A 11 -28.19 -34.61 -19.66
C SER A 11 -28.48 -34.80 -18.19
N PHE A 12 -27.58 -35.47 -17.47
CA PHE A 12 -27.62 -35.47 -16.02
C PHE A 12 -27.49 -34.01 -15.53
N PRO A 13 -28.36 -33.52 -14.62
CA PRO A 13 -28.10 -32.26 -13.96
C PRO A 13 -26.76 -32.36 -13.23
N ARG A 14 -25.92 -31.32 -13.32
CA ARG A 14 -24.72 -31.20 -12.47
C ARG A 14 -25.16 -31.46 -11.03
N GLU A 15 -24.49 -32.37 -10.32
CA GLU A 15 -24.71 -32.58 -8.90
C GLU A 15 -24.71 -31.22 -8.20
N VAL A 16 -25.85 -30.86 -7.59
CA VAL A 16 -25.94 -29.65 -6.77
C VAL A 16 -25.27 -30.02 -5.45
N THR A 17 -23.99 -29.74 -5.34
CA THR A 17 -23.24 -29.90 -4.08
C THR A 17 -23.87 -28.97 -3.05
N LEU A 18 -24.51 -29.52 -2.02
CA LEU A 18 -25.12 -28.74 -0.95
C LEU A 18 -24.03 -28.32 0.04
N PHE A 19 -23.61 -27.05 0.00
CA PHE A 19 -22.64 -26.51 0.95
C PHE A 19 -23.31 -25.92 2.19
N LEU A 20 -22.74 -26.19 3.37
CA LEU A 20 -23.09 -25.56 4.64
C LEU A 20 -21.85 -24.87 5.22
N ALA A 21 -21.95 -23.57 5.51
CA ALA A 21 -20.84 -22.78 6.03
C ALA A 21 -20.25 -23.37 7.34
N GLN A 22 -21.09 -23.95 8.20
CA GLN A 22 -20.65 -24.63 9.42
C GLN A 22 -19.82 -25.90 9.14
N GLU A 23 -20.12 -26.64 8.08
CA GLU A 23 -19.35 -27.82 7.66
C GLU A 23 -17.95 -27.41 7.16
N ILE A 24 -17.88 -26.31 6.40
CA ILE A 24 -16.60 -25.73 5.94
C ILE A 24 -15.73 -25.31 7.13
N ILE A 25 -16.33 -24.62 8.11
CA ILE A 25 -15.62 -24.24 9.35
C ILE A 25 -15.14 -25.48 10.10
N ARG A 26 -15.99 -26.52 10.27
CA ARG A 26 -15.62 -27.77 10.94
C ARG A 26 -14.45 -28.44 10.24
N LYS A 27 -14.51 -28.55 8.91
CA LYS A 27 -13.45 -29.13 8.08
C LYS A 27 -12.11 -28.43 8.32
N LYS A 28 -12.07 -27.10 8.27
CA LYS A 28 -10.85 -26.32 8.47
C LYS A 28 -10.35 -26.34 9.91
N ARG A 29 -11.26 -26.33 10.88
CA ARG A 29 -10.98 -26.52 12.32
C ARG A 29 -10.30 -27.86 12.59
N ASP A 30 -10.66 -28.90 11.84
CA ASP A 30 -10.10 -30.24 12.01
C ASP A 30 -8.80 -30.43 11.19
N GLY A 31 -8.20 -29.35 10.69
CA GLY A 31 -6.91 -29.36 10.00
C GLY A 31 -6.95 -29.80 8.53
N HIS A 32 -8.15 -29.97 7.95
CA HIS A 32 -8.27 -30.35 6.54
C HIS A 32 -8.23 -29.13 5.61
N ALA A 33 -7.62 -29.30 4.44
CA ALA A 33 -7.62 -28.28 3.40
C ALA A 33 -9.00 -28.11 2.77
N LEU A 34 -9.37 -26.86 2.47
CA LEU A 34 -10.59 -26.53 1.75
C LEU A 34 -10.40 -26.67 0.23
N SER A 35 -11.47 -27.06 -0.47
CA SER A 35 -11.50 -27.03 -1.93
C SER A 35 -11.79 -25.63 -2.47
N ASP A 36 -11.50 -25.40 -3.76
CA ASP A 36 -11.83 -24.14 -4.43
C ASP A 36 -13.34 -23.83 -4.36
N GLU A 37 -14.19 -24.85 -4.51
CA GLU A 37 -15.65 -24.70 -4.48
C GLU A 37 -16.16 -24.29 -3.08
N GLU A 38 -15.60 -24.89 -2.01
CA GLU A 38 -15.91 -24.52 -0.62
C GLU A 38 -15.50 -23.07 -0.33
N ILE A 39 -14.31 -22.66 -0.77
CA ILE A 39 -13.80 -21.31 -0.58
C ILE A 39 -14.68 -20.30 -1.34
N ARG A 40 -14.98 -20.57 -2.63
CA ARG A 40 -15.82 -19.68 -3.44
C ARG A 40 -17.23 -19.56 -2.88
N PHE A 41 -17.83 -20.66 -2.41
CA PHE A 41 -19.12 -20.62 -1.72
C PHE A 41 -19.06 -19.71 -0.49
N PHE A 42 -18.04 -19.88 0.36
CA PHE A 42 -17.91 -19.10 1.57
C PHE A 42 -17.70 -17.60 1.26
N ILE A 43 -16.82 -17.26 0.34
CA ILE A 43 -16.56 -15.87 -0.02
C ILE A 43 -17.78 -15.18 -0.67
N ASN A 44 -18.51 -15.89 -1.53
CA ASN A 44 -19.78 -15.35 -2.06
C ASN A 44 -20.82 -15.16 -0.95
N GLY A 45 -20.89 -16.06 0.04
CA GLY A 45 -21.78 -15.90 1.18
C GLY A 45 -21.43 -14.69 2.07
N ILE A 46 -20.14 -14.35 2.18
CA ILE A 46 -19.70 -13.09 2.80
C ILE A 46 -20.18 -11.89 1.99
N ARG A 47 -20.02 -11.90 0.67
CA ARG A 47 -20.50 -10.80 -0.18
C ARG A 47 -22.02 -10.62 -0.08
N ASP A 48 -22.77 -11.71 -0.20
CA ASP A 48 -24.23 -11.72 -0.33
C ASP A 48 -24.95 -11.65 1.03
N ASN A 49 -24.19 -11.52 2.11
CA ASN A 49 -24.71 -11.45 3.48
C ASN A 49 -25.50 -12.69 3.93
N THR A 50 -25.24 -13.85 3.32
CA THR A 50 -25.82 -15.15 3.70
C THR A 50 -24.93 -15.90 4.72
N ILE A 51 -23.69 -15.44 4.91
CA ILE A 51 -22.79 -15.87 5.98
C ILE A 51 -22.68 -14.76 7.04
N SER A 52 -22.88 -15.16 8.30
CA SER A 52 -22.91 -14.26 9.45
C SER A 52 -21.51 -13.88 9.93
N GLU A 53 -21.39 -12.77 10.66
CA GLU A 53 -20.12 -12.33 11.25
C GLU A 53 -19.48 -13.41 12.13
N GLY A 54 -20.27 -14.12 12.95
CA GLY A 54 -19.76 -15.21 13.78
C GLY A 54 -19.18 -16.37 12.96
N GLN A 55 -19.74 -16.67 11.80
CA GLN A 55 -19.18 -17.68 10.88
C GLN A 55 -17.89 -17.20 10.22
N ILE A 56 -17.82 -15.92 9.83
CA ILE A 56 -16.60 -15.30 9.29
C ILE A 56 -15.48 -15.37 10.33
N ALA A 57 -15.75 -14.92 11.55
CA ALA A 57 -14.79 -14.93 12.66
C ALA A 57 -14.32 -16.36 12.97
N ALA A 58 -15.23 -17.34 12.99
CA ALA A 58 -14.89 -18.73 13.23
C ALA A 58 -13.96 -19.30 12.15
N LEU A 59 -14.24 -19.04 10.86
CA LEU A 59 -13.34 -19.47 9.78
C LEU A 59 -11.99 -18.72 9.82
N ALA A 60 -12.00 -17.42 10.08
CA ALA A 60 -10.78 -16.63 10.20
C ALA A 60 -9.88 -17.17 11.31
N MET A 61 -10.46 -17.55 12.45
CA MET A 61 -9.73 -18.12 13.58
C MET A 61 -9.21 -19.53 13.29
N THR A 62 -9.95 -20.37 12.56
CA THR A 62 -9.42 -21.69 12.15
C THR A 62 -8.29 -21.57 11.14
N ILE A 63 -8.36 -20.60 10.21
CA ILE A 63 -7.25 -20.26 9.30
C ILE A 63 -6.05 -19.72 10.07
N PHE A 64 -6.26 -18.90 11.11
CA PHE A 64 -5.17 -18.40 11.96
C PHE A 64 -4.38 -19.55 12.59
N PHE A 65 -5.04 -20.61 13.09
CA PHE A 65 -4.37 -21.75 13.72
C PHE A 65 -3.81 -22.80 12.75
N HIS A 66 -4.50 -23.07 11.64
CA HIS A 66 -4.14 -24.15 10.71
C HIS A 66 -3.47 -23.69 9.42
N ASP A 67 -3.33 -22.38 9.23
CA ASP A 67 -2.84 -21.77 7.98
C ASP A 67 -3.68 -22.24 6.76
N MET A 68 -3.20 -21.97 5.56
CA MET A 68 -3.72 -22.46 4.29
C MET A 68 -2.57 -22.92 3.43
N THR A 69 -2.78 -24.04 2.74
CA THR A 69 -1.89 -24.52 1.69
C THR A 69 -1.83 -23.53 0.52
N MET A 70 -0.83 -23.66 -0.36
CA MET A 70 -0.71 -22.77 -1.51
C MET A 70 -1.94 -22.74 -2.43
N PRO A 71 -2.56 -23.89 -2.78
CA PRO A 71 -3.81 -23.89 -3.56
C PRO A 71 -4.96 -23.16 -2.84
N GLU A 72 -5.10 -23.36 -1.53
CA GLU A 72 -6.11 -22.66 -0.73
C GLU A 72 -5.90 -21.14 -0.71
N ARG A 73 -4.65 -20.67 -0.59
CA ARG A 73 -4.30 -19.24 -0.62
C ARG A 73 -4.64 -18.61 -1.97
N VAL A 74 -4.34 -19.31 -3.07
CA VAL A 74 -4.71 -18.88 -4.43
C VAL A 74 -6.23 -18.83 -4.57
N SER A 75 -6.95 -19.89 -4.19
CA SER A 75 -8.42 -19.93 -4.27
C SER A 75 -9.07 -18.82 -3.44
N LEU A 76 -8.58 -18.56 -2.21
CA LEU A 76 -9.09 -17.48 -1.36
C LEU A 76 -8.92 -16.11 -2.02
N THR A 77 -7.73 -15.85 -2.53
CA THR A 77 -7.38 -14.60 -3.22
C THR A 77 -8.25 -14.38 -4.45
N MET A 78 -8.37 -15.41 -5.31
CA MET A 78 -9.15 -15.33 -6.53
C MET A 78 -10.65 -15.21 -6.25
N ALA A 79 -11.18 -15.94 -5.26
CA ALA A 79 -12.58 -15.82 -4.87
C ALA A 79 -12.88 -14.41 -4.32
N MET A 80 -11.97 -13.81 -3.55
CA MET A 80 -12.14 -12.44 -3.04
C MET A 80 -12.05 -11.40 -4.15
N ARG A 81 -11.10 -11.55 -5.09
CA ARG A 81 -11.01 -10.72 -6.31
C ARG A 81 -12.30 -10.80 -7.12
N ASP A 82 -12.76 -12.01 -7.41
CA ASP A 82 -13.93 -12.31 -8.25
C ASP A 82 -15.27 -12.00 -7.55
N SER A 83 -15.24 -11.61 -6.27
CA SER A 83 -16.45 -11.19 -5.55
C SER A 83 -17.03 -9.88 -6.09
N GLY A 84 -16.26 -9.12 -6.88
CA GLY A 84 -16.65 -7.82 -7.41
C GLY A 84 -16.14 -7.56 -8.82
N THR A 85 -16.02 -6.28 -9.14
CA THR A 85 -15.47 -5.81 -10.42
C THR A 85 -13.99 -6.15 -10.52
N VAL A 86 -13.60 -6.69 -11.67
CA VAL A 86 -12.21 -6.83 -12.11
C VAL A 86 -12.04 -5.97 -13.36
N LEU A 87 -11.10 -5.03 -13.32
CA LEU A 87 -10.84 -4.10 -14.41
C LEU A 87 -10.17 -4.82 -15.59
N ASP A 88 -10.53 -4.42 -16.80
CA ASP A 88 -9.90 -4.87 -18.05
C ASP A 88 -9.48 -3.67 -18.91
N TRP A 89 -8.20 -3.68 -19.29
CA TRP A 89 -7.56 -2.59 -20.03
C TRP A 89 -7.39 -2.89 -21.52
N LYS A 90 -7.68 -4.13 -21.97
CA LYS A 90 -7.44 -4.55 -23.36
C LYS A 90 -8.21 -3.69 -24.36
N SER A 91 -9.45 -3.33 -24.02
CA SER A 91 -10.28 -2.48 -24.88
C SER A 91 -9.74 -1.04 -25.07
N LEU A 92 -8.82 -0.57 -24.23
CA LEU A 92 -8.16 0.73 -24.42
C LEU A 92 -6.97 0.68 -25.39
N HIS A 93 -6.52 -0.51 -25.80
CA HIS A 93 -5.41 -0.71 -26.74
C HIS A 93 -4.13 0.07 -26.34
N LEU A 94 -3.81 0.04 -25.04
CA LEU A 94 -2.65 0.73 -24.48
C LEU A 94 -1.34 0.10 -25.00
N ASN A 95 -0.34 0.94 -25.29
CA ASN A 95 0.96 0.50 -25.81
C ASN A 95 2.01 0.41 -24.68
N GLY A 96 1.66 -0.25 -23.60
CA GLY A 96 2.49 -0.39 -22.41
C GLY A 96 1.85 -1.35 -21.41
N PRO A 97 2.64 -1.90 -20.47
CA PRO A 97 2.14 -2.84 -19.48
C PRO A 97 1.29 -2.13 -18.42
N ILE A 98 0.32 -2.85 -17.86
CA ILE A 98 -0.41 -2.44 -16.67
C ILE A 98 0.39 -2.90 -15.44
N VAL A 99 0.96 -1.96 -14.69
CA VAL A 99 1.85 -2.25 -13.57
C VAL A 99 1.45 -1.46 -12.35
N ASP A 100 1.62 -2.03 -11.16
CA ASP A 100 1.39 -1.28 -9.93
C ASP A 100 2.34 -1.72 -8.79
N LYS A 101 2.32 -0.94 -7.70
CA LYS A 101 3.00 -1.22 -6.45
C LYS A 101 1.99 -1.32 -5.31
N HIS A 102 2.25 -2.24 -4.38
CA HIS A 102 1.62 -2.21 -3.06
C HIS A 102 2.66 -2.18 -1.94
N SER A 103 2.31 -1.60 -0.80
CA SER A 103 3.15 -1.55 0.40
C SER A 103 2.35 -2.04 1.59
N THR A 104 2.97 -2.75 2.52
CA THR A 104 2.33 -3.11 3.80
C THR A 104 2.05 -1.88 4.68
N GLY A 105 2.59 -0.71 4.33
CA GLY A 105 2.43 0.53 5.07
C GLY A 105 3.61 0.83 5.99
N GLY A 106 3.85 2.12 6.21
CA GLY A 106 4.93 2.64 7.06
C GLY A 106 4.72 4.12 7.39
N VAL A 107 5.70 4.73 8.05
CA VAL A 107 5.67 6.16 8.41
C VAL A 107 6.64 6.91 7.50
N GLY A 108 6.16 7.98 6.85
CA GLY A 108 6.90 8.65 5.78
C GLY A 108 7.05 7.81 4.51
N ASP A 109 6.21 6.77 4.31
CA ASP A 109 6.20 5.99 3.07
C ASP A 109 5.42 6.73 1.97
N VAL A 110 6.07 7.72 1.38
CA VAL A 110 5.52 8.57 0.31
C VAL A 110 5.86 8.07 -1.10
N THR A 111 6.58 6.95 -1.20
CA THR A 111 7.12 6.36 -2.44
C THR A 111 6.14 6.37 -3.62
N SER A 112 4.87 6.04 -3.37
CA SER A 112 3.82 5.96 -4.40
C SER A 112 3.62 7.27 -5.18
N LEU A 113 3.80 8.43 -4.55
CA LEU A 113 3.56 9.73 -5.20
C LEU A 113 4.60 10.06 -6.27
N MET A 114 5.81 9.54 -6.15
CA MET A 114 6.86 9.70 -7.16
C MET A 114 6.93 8.49 -8.10
N LEU A 115 6.74 7.28 -7.56
CA LEU A 115 6.81 6.02 -8.30
C LEU A 115 5.81 5.96 -9.46
N GLY A 116 4.55 6.35 -9.22
CA GLY A 116 3.52 6.36 -10.26
C GLY A 116 3.95 7.20 -11.48
N PRO A 117 4.24 8.50 -11.28
CA PRO A 117 4.74 9.38 -12.36
C PRO A 117 6.04 8.91 -13.01
N MET A 118 7.01 8.38 -12.24
CA MET A 118 8.28 7.88 -12.77
C MET A 118 8.08 6.70 -13.73
N VAL A 119 7.23 5.73 -13.37
CA VAL A 119 6.97 4.56 -14.21
C VAL A 119 6.09 4.93 -15.41
N ALA A 120 5.11 5.83 -15.23
CA ALA A 120 4.30 6.36 -16.34
C ALA A 120 5.15 7.10 -17.37
N ALA A 121 6.10 7.93 -16.94
CA ALA A 121 7.06 8.60 -17.83
C ALA A 121 7.98 7.61 -18.58
N CYS A 122 8.15 6.39 -18.06
CA CYS A 122 8.88 5.30 -18.70
C CYS A 122 8.02 4.38 -19.59
N GLY A 123 6.71 4.66 -19.73
CA GLY A 123 5.79 3.93 -20.61
C GLY A 123 4.92 2.87 -19.94
N GLY A 124 4.89 2.79 -18.61
CA GLY A 124 3.94 1.95 -17.88
C GLY A 124 2.59 2.63 -17.65
N TYR A 125 1.56 1.83 -17.38
CA TYR A 125 0.24 2.33 -16.97
C TYR A 125 -0.07 1.87 -15.55
N ILE A 126 -0.39 2.80 -14.66
CA ILE A 126 -0.48 2.57 -13.21
C ILE A 126 -1.89 2.92 -12.70
N PRO A 127 -2.84 1.95 -12.74
CA PRO A 127 -4.19 2.13 -12.22
C PRO A 127 -4.25 1.94 -10.71
N MET A 128 -3.51 2.76 -9.96
CA MET A 128 -3.29 2.53 -8.53
C MET A 128 -4.56 2.73 -7.72
N ILE A 129 -5.07 1.62 -7.17
CA ILE A 129 -6.10 1.66 -6.14
C ILE A 129 -5.41 1.56 -4.79
N SER A 130 -5.51 2.64 -4.03
CA SER A 130 -4.85 2.78 -2.73
C SER A 130 -5.86 2.76 -1.58
N GLY A 131 -5.34 2.63 -0.35
CA GLY A 131 -6.10 2.79 0.89
C GLY A 131 -5.89 4.13 1.56
N ARG A 132 -6.79 4.43 2.50
CA ARG A 132 -6.60 5.44 3.57
C ARG A 132 -5.69 4.88 4.66
N GLY A 133 -5.28 5.73 5.60
CA GLY A 133 -4.39 5.34 6.71
C GLY A 133 -5.02 4.27 7.60
N LEU A 134 -4.20 3.35 8.09
CA LEU A 134 -4.58 2.25 8.98
C LEU A 134 -3.61 2.20 10.17
N GLY A 135 -4.16 2.17 11.39
CA GLY A 135 -3.37 2.14 12.62
C GLY A 135 -2.40 3.33 12.71
N HIS A 136 -1.10 3.03 12.84
CA HIS A 136 -0.02 4.03 12.92
C HIS A 136 0.51 4.48 11.55
N THR A 137 0.06 3.85 10.46
CA THR A 137 0.59 4.13 9.12
C THR A 137 -0.24 5.18 8.39
N GLY A 138 0.43 6.10 7.70
CA GLY A 138 -0.24 7.11 6.88
C GLY A 138 -0.85 6.50 5.60
N GLY A 139 -1.93 7.08 5.09
CA GLY A 139 -2.59 6.64 3.86
C GLY A 139 -2.24 7.51 2.66
N THR A 140 -1.90 6.92 1.51
CA THR A 140 -1.59 7.68 0.28
C THR A 140 -2.77 8.56 -0.16
N LEU A 141 -4.00 8.10 0.02
CA LEU A 141 -5.20 8.89 -0.33
C LEU A 141 -5.37 10.11 0.57
N ASP A 142 -5.11 9.96 1.88
CA ASP A 142 -5.21 11.07 2.84
C ASP A 142 -4.14 12.13 2.54
N LYS A 143 -2.94 11.70 2.10
CA LYS A 143 -1.90 12.62 1.60
C LYS A 143 -2.39 13.40 0.39
N LEU A 144 -2.94 12.73 -0.63
CA LEU A 144 -3.43 13.37 -1.86
C LEU A 144 -4.62 14.31 -1.64
N GLU A 145 -5.51 14.00 -0.69
CA GLU A 145 -6.62 14.91 -0.32
C GLU A 145 -6.16 16.21 0.35
N SER A 146 -4.88 16.34 0.72
CA SER A 146 -4.29 17.63 1.12
C SER A 146 -4.15 18.60 -0.07
N ILE A 147 -4.22 18.10 -1.31
CA ILE A 147 -4.22 18.91 -2.53
C ILE A 147 -5.67 19.42 -2.75
N PRO A 148 -5.89 20.76 -2.77
CA PRO A 148 -7.23 21.31 -2.91
C PRO A 148 -7.93 20.82 -4.18
N GLY A 149 -9.11 20.22 -4.01
CA GLY A 149 -9.94 19.74 -5.12
C GLY A 149 -9.54 18.39 -5.70
N PHE A 150 -8.47 17.74 -5.22
CA PHE A 150 -8.07 16.43 -5.71
C PHE A 150 -9.16 15.38 -5.47
N ASP A 151 -9.55 14.71 -6.54
CA ASP A 151 -10.65 13.74 -6.57
C ASP A 151 -10.11 12.31 -6.63
N ILE A 152 -10.22 11.62 -5.49
CA ILE A 152 -9.85 10.20 -5.35
C ILE A 152 -10.98 9.24 -5.78
N PHE A 153 -12.14 9.73 -6.19
CA PHE A 153 -13.29 8.91 -6.63
C PHE A 153 -13.84 9.36 -8.00
N PRO A 154 -13.01 9.43 -9.06
CA PRO A 154 -13.54 9.54 -10.41
C PRO A 154 -14.41 8.31 -10.74
N ASP A 155 -15.41 8.48 -11.60
CA ASP A 155 -16.13 7.33 -12.15
C ASP A 155 -15.23 6.48 -13.07
N ASP A 156 -15.65 5.25 -13.35
CA ASP A 156 -14.86 4.27 -14.10
C ASP A 156 -14.45 4.79 -15.49
N ASN A 157 -15.31 5.52 -16.19
CA ASN A 157 -14.96 6.07 -17.52
C ASN A 157 -13.88 7.13 -17.38
N ARG A 158 -14.05 8.04 -16.42
CA ARG A 158 -13.07 9.08 -16.14
C ARG A 158 -11.74 8.49 -15.66
N PHE A 159 -11.75 7.47 -14.82
CA PHE A 159 -10.54 6.77 -14.40
C PHE A 159 -9.79 6.18 -15.60
N ARG A 160 -10.51 5.52 -16.52
CA ARG A 160 -9.92 4.96 -17.75
C ARG A 160 -9.36 6.02 -18.68
N GLU A 161 -10.02 7.16 -18.80
CA GLU A 161 -9.49 8.33 -19.54
C GLU A 161 -8.17 8.81 -18.93
N ILE A 162 -8.10 8.99 -17.60
CA ILE A 162 -6.88 9.47 -16.94
C ILE A 162 -5.73 8.50 -17.17
N ILE A 163 -5.96 7.19 -17.02
CA ILE A 163 -4.93 6.18 -17.30
C ILE A 163 -4.46 6.25 -18.75
N LYS A 164 -5.37 6.36 -19.71
CA LYS A 164 -5.01 6.47 -21.13
C LYS A 164 -4.20 7.74 -21.44
N ASP A 165 -4.60 8.88 -20.89
CA ASP A 165 -4.08 10.19 -21.28
C ASP A 165 -2.85 10.64 -20.45
N VAL A 166 -2.73 10.15 -19.21
CA VAL A 166 -1.66 10.53 -18.27
C VAL A 166 -0.72 9.36 -17.97
N GLY A 167 -1.23 8.13 -18.00
CA GLY A 167 -0.47 6.92 -17.64
C GLY A 167 -0.61 6.52 -16.17
N VAL A 168 -1.09 7.39 -15.29
CA VAL A 168 -1.24 7.10 -13.86
C VAL A 168 -2.42 7.85 -13.25
N ALA A 169 -3.10 7.20 -12.32
CA ALA A 169 -4.06 7.80 -11.41
C ALA A 169 -4.01 7.07 -10.07
N ILE A 170 -4.25 7.79 -8.97
CA ILE A 170 -4.33 7.20 -7.63
C ILE A 170 -5.74 7.43 -7.10
N ILE A 171 -6.49 6.36 -6.91
CA ILE A 171 -7.91 6.41 -6.52
C ILE A 171 -8.19 5.53 -5.30
N GLY A 172 -9.32 5.81 -4.64
CA GLY A 172 -9.84 4.97 -3.58
C GLY A 172 -10.54 3.72 -4.10
N GLN A 173 -10.62 2.71 -3.24
CA GLN A 173 -11.39 1.50 -3.51
C GLN A 173 -12.88 1.86 -3.69
N THR A 174 -13.44 1.52 -4.86
CA THR A 174 -14.88 1.64 -5.11
C THR A 174 -15.65 0.53 -4.38
N SER A 175 -16.94 0.73 -4.14
CA SER A 175 -17.78 -0.26 -3.44
C SER A 175 -17.91 -1.60 -4.17
N SER A 176 -17.62 -1.62 -5.47
CA SER A 176 -17.70 -2.81 -6.32
C SER A 176 -16.41 -3.61 -6.36
N LEU A 177 -15.28 -3.11 -5.87
CA LEU A 177 -13.99 -3.79 -5.98
C LEU A 177 -13.72 -4.67 -4.76
N ALA A 178 -13.57 -5.98 -4.97
CA ALA A 178 -13.40 -7.00 -3.94
C ALA A 178 -14.32 -6.83 -2.69
N PRO A 179 -15.66 -6.70 -2.86
CA PRO A 179 -16.60 -6.38 -1.77
C PRO A 179 -16.61 -7.40 -0.63
N ALA A 180 -16.28 -8.67 -0.90
CA ALA A 180 -16.15 -9.67 0.17
C ALA A 180 -15.03 -9.33 1.16
N ASP A 181 -13.91 -8.77 0.68
CA ASP A 181 -12.79 -8.36 1.53
C ASP A 181 -13.20 -7.27 2.53
N LYS A 182 -14.10 -6.37 2.15
CA LYS A 182 -14.57 -5.31 3.04
C LYS A 182 -15.18 -5.86 4.33
N ARG A 183 -16.10 -6.83 4.22
CA ARG A 183 -16.72 -7.47 5.39
C ARG A 183 -15.73 -8.41 6.10
N PHE A 184 -14.93 -9.15 5.35
CA PHE A 184 -13.95 -10.08 5.94
C PHE A 184 -12.91 -9.31 6.78
N TYR A 185 -12.30 -8.26 6.23
CA TYR A 185 -11.34 -7.40 6.94
C TYR A 185 -11.98 -6.74 8.17
N ALA A 186 -13.20 -6.17 8.04
CA ALA A 186 -13.89 -5.56 9.18
C ALA A 186 -14.12 -6.54 10.34
N THR A 187 -14.48 -7.79 10.05
CA THR A 187 -14.58 -8.82 11.09
C THR A 187 -13.21 -9.19 11.66
N ARG A 188 -12.17 -9.30 10.83
CA ARG A 188 -10.80 -9.63 11.29
C ARG A 188 -10.25 -8.59 12.27
N ASP A 189 -10.50 -7.32 11.97
CA ASP A 189 -10.03 -6.14 12.73
C ASP A 189 -10.57 -6.11 14.17
N ILE A 190 -11.72 -6.73 14.43
CA ILE A 190 -12.34 -6.80 15.77
C ILE A 190 -12.25 -8.18 16.42
N THR A 191 -11.61 -9.16 15.78
CA THR A 191 -11.54 -10.56 16.27
C THR A 191 -10.11 -11.08 16.47
N ALA A 192 -9.11 -10.19 16.39
CA ALA A 192 -7.70 -10.54 16.51
C ALA A 192 -7.25 -11.62 15.48
N THR A 193 -7.82 -11.56 14.27
CA THR A 193 -7.47 -12.47 13.14
C THR A 193 -6.90 -11.70 11.95
N VAL A 194 -6.41 -10.48 12.18
CA VAL A 194 -5.72 -9.68 11.17
C VAL A 194 -4.37 -10.33 10.79
N ASP A 195 -3.59 -10.73 11.80
CA ASP A 195 -2.18 -11.16 11.70
C ASP A 195 -2.03 -12.62 11.25
N SER A 196 -2.60 -12.94 10.07
CA SER A 196 -2.50 -14.25 9.45
C SER A 196 -2.03 -14.09 8.00
N ILE A 197 -0.84 -14.62 7.67
CA ILE A 197 -0.24 -14.54 6.34
C ILE A 197 -1.22 -14.89 5.20
N PRO A 198 -1.96 -16.01 5.23
CA PRO A 198 -2.91 -16.32 4.15
C PRO A 198 -4.03 -15.28 4.03
N LEU A 199 -4.55 -14.76 5.15
CA LEU A 199 -5.62 -13.75 5.14
C LEU A 199 -5.10 -12.38 4.69
N ILE A 200 -3.89 -11.99 5.10
CA ILE A 200 -3.23 -10.75 4.66
C ILE A 200 -2.95 -10.81 3.17
N THR A 201 -2.34 -11.91 2.71
CA THR A 201 -2.01 -12.14 1.29
C THR A 201 -3.26 -12.04 0.42
N ALA A 202 -4.32 -12.78 0.78
CA ALA A 202 -5.56 -12.76 0.02
C ALA A 202 -6.24 -11.40 0.04
N SER A 203 -6.26 -10.71 1.18
CA SER A 203 -6.83 -9.37 1.29
C SER A 203 -6.09 -8.37 0.41
N ILE A 204 -4.76 -8.31 0.49
CA ILE A 204 -3.93 -7.41 -0.32
C ILE A 204 -4.13 -7.70 -1.81
N LEU A 205 -3.92 -8.96 -2.22
CA LEU A 205 -3.94 -9.34 -3.63
C LEU A 205 -5.33 -9.33 -4.24
N ALA A 206 -6.40 -9.57 -3.48
CA ALA A 206 -7.76 -9.47 -4.03
C ALA A 206 -8.04 -8.08 -4.63
N LYS A 207 -7.55 -7.02 -3.96
CA LYS A 207 -7.70 -5.64 -4.44
C LYS A 207 -6.76 -5.38 -5.61
N LYS A 208 -5.48 -5.73 -5.49
CA LYS A 208 -4.48 -5.49 -6.55
C LYS A 208 -4.74 -6.27 -7.82
N LEU A 209 -5.10 -7.54 -7.73
CA LEU A 209 -5.41 -8.35 -8.90
C LEU A 209 -6.74 -7.96 -9.55
N ALA A 210 -7.64 -7.28 -8.82
CA ALA A 210 -8.85 -6.70 -9.41
C ALA A 210 -8.55 -5.47 -10.29
N GLU A 211 -7.35 -4.90 -10.21
CA GLU A 211 -6.90 -3.82 -11.10
C GLU A 211 -6.54 -4.33 -12.51
N GLY A 212 -6.50 -5.65 -12.76
CA GLY A 212 -6.18 -6.20 -14.08
C GLY A 212 -4.72 -5.99 -14.50
N LEU A 213 -3.79 -6.24 -13.57
CA LEU A 213 -2.35 -5.97 -13.73
C LEU A 213 -1.65 -7.04 -14.60
N ASP A 214 -0.63 -6.62 -15.35
CA ASP A 214 0.36 -7.49 -15.99
C ASP A 214 1.52 -7.82 -15.04
N ALA A 215 1.90 -6.85 -14.20
CA ALA A 215 2.96 -7.01 -13.20
C ALA A 215 2.72 -6.19 -11.92
N LEU A 216 3.29 -6.65 -10.82
CA LEU A 216 3.15 -6.05 -9.49
C LEU A 216 4.49 -6.09 -8.76
N VAL A 217 4.83 -5.04 -8.02
CA VAL A 217 5.88 -5.09 -7.00
C VAL A 217 5.27 -4.92 -5.62
N MET A 218 5.66 -5.78 -4.68
CA MET A 218 5.27 -5.69 -3.28
C MET A 218 6.41 -5.12 -2.44
N ASP A 219 6.12 -4.10 -1.66
CA ASP A 219 7.02 -3.49 -0.70
C ASP A 219 6.64 -3.95 0.72
N VAL A 220 7.38 -4.93 1.23
CA VAL A 220 7.14 -5.47 2.57
C VAL A 220 8.12 -4.84 3.53
N LYS A 221 7.58 -4.04 4.47
CA LYS A 221 8.39 -3.33 5.45
C LYS A 221 8.98 -4.28 6.48
N VAL A 222 10.19 -3.97 6.93
CA VAL A 222 10.92 -4.66 8.00
C VAL A 222 11.31 -3.63 9.06
N GLY A 223 11.15 -3.96 10.35
CA GLY A 223 11.64 -3.14 11.45
C GLY A 223 10.55 -2.53 12.33
N SER A 224 10.93 -1.57 13.19
CA SER A 224 10.08 -1.02 14.26
C SER A 224 8.76 -0.39 13.80
N GLY A 225 8.69 0.10 12.56
CA GLY A 225 7.48 0.65 11.96
C GLY A 225 6.72 -0.29 11.03
N ALA A 226 7.22 -1.52 10.84
CA ALA A 226 6.61 -2.49 9.94
C ALA A 226 5.31 -3.09 10.50
N PHE A 227 4.54 -3.68 9.60
CA PHE A 227 3.33 -4.41 9.95
C PHE A 227 3.65 -5.78 10.61
N MET A 228 4.60 -6.52 10.05
CA MET A 228 5.03 -7.80 10.61
C MET A 228 6.05 -7.57 11.73
N PRO A 229 5.99 -8.33 12.85
CA PRO A 229 6.80 -8.05 14.03
C PRO A 229 8.26 -8.51 13.92
N THR A 230 8.60 -9.37 12.95
CA THR A 230 9.97 -9.86 12.75
C THR A 230 10.36 -9.87 11.28
N TYR A 231 11.67 -9.94 11.01
CA TYR A 231 12.21 -10.08 9.66
C TYR A 231 11.70 -11.34 8.98
N GLU A 232 11.73 -12.47 9.68
CA GLU A 232 11.36 -13.79 9.15
C GLU A 232 9.89 -13.84 8.75
N LEU A 233 9.02 -13.18 9.53
CA LEU A 233 7.60 -13.07 9.21
C LEU A 233 7.34 -12.10 8.04
N SER A 234 8.18 -11.07 7.88
CA SER A 234 8.15 -10.18 6.72
C SER A 234 8.56 -10.93 5.44
N GLU A 235 9.61 -11.75 5.52
CA GLU A 235 10.06 -12.62 4.44
C GLU A 235 8.99 -13.65 4.06
N ALA A 236 8.41 -14.35 5.04
CA ALA A 236 7.33 -15.31 4.81
C ALA A 236 6.08 -14.68 4.17
N LEU A 237 5.72 -13.45 4.56
CA LEU A 237 4.63 -12.72 3.92
C LEU A 237 4.98 -12.36 2.46
N ALA A 238 6.19 -11.88 2.22
CA ALA A 238 6.65 -11.51 0.88
C ALA A 238 6.67 -12.74 -0.07
N GLU A 239 7.18 -13.88 0.40
CA GLU A 239 7.17 -15.15 -0.35
C GLU A 239 5.73 -15.62 -0.65
N ALA A 240 4.82 -15.54 0.31
CA ALA A 240 3.42 -15.90 0.11
C ALA A 240 2.74 -15.00 -0.95
N ILE A 241 2.97 -13.69 -0.90
CA ILE A 241 2.43 -12.74 -1.87
C ILE A 241 2.99 -13.03 -3.27
N VAL A 242 4.30 -13.19 -3.40
CA VAL A 242 4.96 -13.49 -4.68
C VAL A 242 4.42 -14.78 -5.27
N GLY A 243 4.34 -15.85 -4.48
CA GLY A 243 3.82 -17.12 -4.97
C GLY A 243 2.37 -17.03 -5.43
N VAL A 244 1.50 -16.36 -4.66
CA VAL A 244 0.06 -16.32 -4.96
C VAL A 244 -0.20 -15.44 -6.19
N ALA A 245 0.47 -14.30 -6.30
CA ALA A 245 0.29 -13.39 -7.42
C ALA A 245 0.81 -13.97 -8.74
N ASN A 246 1.98 -14.64 -8.74
CA ASN A 246 2.48 -15.35 -9.92
C ASN A 246 1.58 -16.55 -10.27
N GLY A 247 1.09 -17.30 -9.28
CA GLY A 247 0.08 -18.34 -9.47
C GLY A 247 -1.24 -17.81 -10.03
N ALA A 248 -1.54 -16.52 -9.84
CA ALA A 248 -2.68 -15.83 -10.43
C ALA A 248 -2.41 -15.24 -11.83
N GLY A 249 -1.20 -15.43 -12.36
CA GLY A 249 -0.81 -14.97 -13.71
C GLY A 249 -0.26 -13.55 -13.77
N VAL A 250 -0.02 -12.90 -12.63
CA VAL A 250 0.56 -11.55 -12.56
C VAL A 250 2.01 -11.64 -12.15
N ARG A 251 2.92 -11.16 -13.01
CA ARG A 251 4.37 -11.25 -12.74
C ARG A 251 4.72 -10.38 -11.55
N THR A 252 5.09 -11.02 -10.44
CA THR A 252 5.21 -10.33 -9.16
C THR A 252 6.54 -10.58 -8.49
N THR A 253 7.13 -9.51 -7.95
CA THR A 253 8.32 -9.57 -7.10
C THR A 253 8.04 -8.81 -5.80
N ALA A 254 8.84 -9.06 -4.77
CA ALA A 254 8.75 -8.35 -3.51
C ALA A 254 10.12 -7.86 -3.04
N LEU A 255 10.15 -6.69 -2.41
CA LEU A 255 11.31 -6.14 -1.74
C LEU A 255 11.06 -6.06 -0.24
N LEU A 256 12.05 -6.50 0.54
CA LEU A 256 12.09 -6.28 1.98
C LEU A 256 12.80 -4.94 2.25
N THR A 257 12.10 -3.94 2.78
CA THR A 257 12.62 -2.56 2.92
C THR A 257 12.61 -2.06 4.36
N ASP A 258 13.62 -1.27 4.73
CA ASP A 258 13.82 -0.78 6.11
C ASP A 258 12.76 0.26 6.52
N MET A 259 12.15 0.00 7.67
CA MET A 259 11.21 0.86 8.38
C MET A 259 11.58 0.99 9.85
N ASN A 260 12.87 0.90 10.17
CA ASN A 260 13.42 1.14 11.51
C ASN A 260 13.50 2.63 11.87
N GLN A 261 13.25 3.50 10.89
CA GLN A 261 13.09 4.94 11.01
C GLN A 261 12.13 5.44 9.93
N VAL A 262 11.65 6.69 10.03
CA VAL A 262 10.84 7.32 8.98
C VAL A 262 11.56 7.24 7.63
N LEU A 263 10.84 6.85 6.57
CA LEU A 263 11.47 6.64 5.25
C LEU A 263 11.82 7.98 4.57
N ALA A 264 10.84 8.86 4.44
CA ALA A 264 11.02 10.25 4.02
C ALA A 264 11.65 11.11 5.14
N SER A 265 11.95 12.36 4.82
CA SER A 265 12.32 13.38 5.82
C SER A 265 11.10 14.01 6.50
N SER A 266 9.89 13.58 6.11
CA SER A 266 8.61 14.03 6.63
C SER A 266 7.66 12.87 6.96
N ALA A 267 6.72 13.12 7.87
CA ALA A 267 5.65 12.20 8.22
C ALA A 267 4.35 12.98 8.49
N GLY A 268 3.33 12.77 7.68
CA GLY A 268 2.08 13.53 7.71
C GLY A 268 1.35 13.48 6.37
N ASN A 269 0.53 14.49 6.08
CA ASN A 269 -0.23 14.55 4.82
C ASN A 269 0.39 15.56 3.84
N ALA A 270 0.11 16.86 4.03
CA ALA A 270 0.62 17.92 3.14
C ALA A 270 2.15 17.99 3.12
N VAL A 271 2.80 17.75 4.27
CA VAL A 271 4.27 17.75 4.38
C VAL A 271 4.92 16.67 3.52
N GLU A 272 4.29 15.50 3.39
CA GLU A 272 4.77 14.41 2.53
C GLU A 272 4.50 14.71 1.04
N VAL A 273 3.36 15.32 0.70
CA VAL A 273 3.09 15.77 -0.69
C VAL A 273 4.12 16.82 -1.12
N ARG A 274 4.49 17.75 -0.24
CA ARG A 274 5.57 18.71 -0.50
C ARG A 274 6.89 18.01 -0.80
N GLU A 275 7.28 17.04 0.01
CA GLU A 275 8.53 16.29 -0.21
C GLU A 275 8.49 15.49 -1.52
N ALA A 276 7.34 14.94 -1.90
CA ALA A 276 7.18 14.25 -3.19
C ALA A 276 7.40 15.20 -4.38
N VAL A 277 6.86 16.43 -4.33
CA VAL A 277 7.10 17.43 -5.38
C VAL A 277 8.58 17.82 -5.43
N GLN A 278 9.20 18.13 -4.29
CA GLN A 278 10.62 18.47 -4.20
C GLN A 278 11.54 17.35 -4.69
N PHE A 279 11.15 16.09 -4.44
CA PHE A 279 11.84 14.92 -4.96
C PHE A 279 11.80 14.88 -6.49
N LEU A 280 10.60 15.06 -7.06
CA LEU A 280 10.39 14.99 -8.50
C LEU A 280 11.07 16.15 -9.24
N THR A 281 11.09 17.36 -8.67
CA THR A 281 11.75 18.54 -9.25
C THR A 281 13.27 18.57 -9.00
N GLY A 282 13.78 17.72 -8.12
CA GLY A 282 15.20 17.66 -7.79
C GLY A 282 15.67 18.73 -6.79
N GLU A 283 14.74 19.44 -6.13
CA GLU A 283 15.05 20.40 -5.07
C GLU A 283 15.65 19.72 -3.84
N TYR A 284 15.05 18.60 -3.43
CA TYR A 284 15.52 17.80 -2.31
C TYR A 284 15.13 16.33 -2.49
N ARG A 285 16.08 15.43 -2.26
CA ARG A 285 15.85 13.97 -2.30
C ARG A 285 16.48 13.34 -1.07
N ASN A 286 15.65 12.85 -0.14
CA ASN A 286 16.14 12.01 0.96
C ASN A 286 16.80 10.74 0.36
N PRO A 287 18.05 10.41 0.73
CA PRO A 287 18.78 9.30 0.10
C PRO A 287 18.12 7.94 0.33
N ARG A 288 17.55 7.68 1.52
CA ARG A 288 16.86 6.41 1.82
C ARG A 288 15.56 6.28 1.05
N LEU A 289 14.79 7.37 0.99
CA LEU A 289 13.57 7.43 0.18
C LEU A 289 13.88 7.22 -1.30
N PHE A 290 14.96 7.81 -1.80
CA PHE A 290 15.41 7.65 -3.18
C PHE A 290 15.76 6.20 -3.49
N ASP A 291 16.55 5.53 -2.64
CA ASP A 291 16.96 4.14 -2.85
C ASP A 291 15.76 3.19 -2.94
N VAL A 292 14.83 3.29 -1.99
CA VAL A 292 13.62 2.45 -1.97
C VAL A 292 12.72 2.77 -3.16
N THR A 293 12.49 4.04 -3.47
CA THR A 293 11.65 4.46 -4.61
C THR A 293 12.24 3.93 -5.93
N MET A 294 13.55 4.08 -6.12
CA MET A 294 14.25 3.62 -7.32
C MET A 294 14.19 2.09 -7.43
N ALA A 295 14.47 1.36 -6.34
CA ALA A 295 14.43 -0.10 -6.34
C ALA A 295 13.04 -0.66 -6.71
N LEU A 296 11.97 -0.08 -6.16
CA LEU A 296 10.60 -0.48 -6.49
C LEU A 296 10.27 -0.20 -7.96
N CYS A 297 10.65 0.97 -8.47
CA CYS A 297 10.42 1.30 -9.88
C CYS A 297 11.19 0.38 -10.83
N VAL A 298 12.42 -0.02 -10.48
CA VAL A 298 13.21 -0.98 -11.27
C VAL A 298 12.46 -2.30 -11.43
N GLU A 299 11.91 -2.84 -10.34
CA GLU A 299 11.12 -4.07 -10.39
C GLU A 299 9.89 -3.95 -11.29
N MET A 300 9.22 -2.79 -11.28
CA MET A 300 8.09 -2.52 -12.17
C MET A 300 8.51 -2.45 -13.64
N LEU A 301 9.64 -1.80 -13.95
CA LEU A 301 10.13 -1.71 -15.33
C LEU A 301 10.57 -3.08 -15.86
N ILE A 302 11.27 -3.87 -15.06
CA ILE A 302 11.72 -5.21 -15.47
C ILE A 302 10.50 -6.14 -15.61
N SER A 303 9.61 -6.16 -14.62
CA SER A 303 8.45 -7.05 -14.64
C SER A 303 7.44 -6.69 -15.73
N GLY A 304 7.29 -5.39 -16.01
CA GLY A 304 6.52 -4.85 -17.12
C GLY A 304 7.24 -4.93 -18.48
N LYS A 305 8.48 -5.42 -18.55
CA LYS A 305 9.29 -5.53 -19.77
C LYS A 305 9.59 -4.19 -20.46
N LEU A 306 9.65 -3.11 -19.70
CA LEU A 306 10.08 -1.77 -20.15
C LEU A 306 11.60 -1.58 -20.06
N ALA A 307 12.29 -2.48 -19.35
CA ALA A 307 13.73 -2.61 -19.26
C ALA A 307 14.12 -4.09 -19.12
N LYS A 308 15.31 -4.48 -19.59
CA LYS A 308 15.77 -5.89 -19.52
C LYS A 308 16.59 -6.21 -18.26
N ASP A 309 17.19 -5.20 -17.64
CA ASP A 309 18.09 -5.33 -16.51
C ASP A 309 18.04 -4.08 -15.60
N ASP A 310 18.65 -4.18 -14.40
CA ASP A 310 18.67 -3.11 -13.40
C ASP A 310 19.36 -1.84 -13.93
N ALA A 311 20.47 -1.98 -14.67
CA ALA A 311 21.21 -0.85 -15.19
C ALA A 311 20.39 -0.03 -16.20
N GLU A 312 19.71 -0.70 -17.13
CA GLU A 312 18.79 -0.05 -18.08
C GLU A 312 17.60 0.60 -17.35
N ALA A 313 17.01 -0.10 -16.38
CA ALA A 313 15.88 0.41 -15.63
C ALA A 313 16.25 1.68 -14.85
N ARG A 314 17.36 1.67 -14.11
CA ARG A 314 17.87 2.84 -13.39
C ARG A 314 18.20 3.99 -14.32
N ALA A 315 18.84 3.71 -15.46
CA ALA A 315 19.15 4.76 -16.44
C ALA A 315 17.89 5.45 -16.98
N LYS A 316 16.83 4.69 -17.29
CA LYS A 316 15.54 5.25 -17.73
C LYS A 316 14.87 6.09 -16.64
N LEU A 317 14.81 5.57 -15.42
CA LEU A 317 14.18 6.24 -14.28
C LEU A 317 14.93 7.52 -13.88
N GLN A 318 16.26 7.47 -13.86
CA GLN A 318 17.08 8.64 -13.61
C GLN A 318 16.90 9.70 -14.69
N ALA A 319 16.84 9.29 -15.96
CA ALA A 319 16.62 10.23 -17.07
C ALA A 319 15.28 10.98 -16.94
N VAL A 320 14.18 10.32 -16.56
CA VAL A 320 12.87 10.99 -16.40
C VAL A 320 12.77 11.87 -15.15
N LEU A 321 13.59 11.60 -14.13
CA LEU A 321 13.77 12.49 -12.99
C LEU A 321 14.55 13.74 -13.37
N ASP A 322 15.65 13.58 -14.12
CA ASP A 322 16.57 14.68 -14.42
C ASP A 322 16.05 15.61 -15.54
N ASN A 323 15.26 15.07 -16.47
CA ASN A 323 14.67 15.87 -17.55
C ASN A 323 13.30 16.48 -17.20
N GLY A 324 12.81 16.28 -15.97
CA GLY A 324 11.54 16.84 -15.48
C GLY A 324 10.26 16.12 -15.90
N LYS A 325 10.33 15.07 -16.74
CA LYS A 325 9.13 14.35 -17.21
C LYS A 325 8.35 13.70 -16.07
N ALA A 326 9.01 13.18 -15.04
CA ALA A 326 8.32 12.60 -13.90
C ALA A 326 7.49 13.67 -13.15
N ALA A 327 8.03 14.88 -12.98
CA ALA A 327 7.29 16.00 -12.38
C ALA A 327 6.12 16.46 -13.28
N GLU A 328 6.33 16.53 -14.60
CA GLU A 328 5.27 16.84 -15.57
C GLU A 328 4.10 15.85 -15.46
N VAL A 329 4.38 14.55 -15.41
CA VAL A 329 3.34 13.51 -15.28
C VAL A 329 2.60 13.66 -13.95
N PHE A 330 3.29 13.97 -12.84
CA PHE A 330 2.63 14.23 -11.57
C PHE A 330 1.69 15.43 -11.64
N GLY A 331 2.12 16.55 -12.25
CA GLY A 331 1.27 17.73 -12.46
C GLY A 331 0.03 17.42 -13.31
N ARG A 332 0.21 16.66 -14.40
CA ARG A 332 -0.89 16.19 -15.25
C ARG A 332 -1.86 15.28 -14.50
N MET A 333 -1.36 14.37 -13.66
CA MET A 333 -2.18 13.49 -12.82
C MET A 333 -3.03 14.31 -11.85
N VAL A 334 -2.41 15.25 -11.13
CA VAL A 334 -3.12 16.15 -10.20
C VAL A 334 -4.22 16.94 -10.92
N ALA A 335 -3.91 17.56 -12.07
CA ALA A 335 -4.88 18.31 -12.86
C ALA A 335 -6.01 17.42 -13.39
N ALA A 336 -5.70 16.22 -13.88
CA ALA A 336 -6.68 15.28 -14.42
C ALA A 336 -7.64 14.75 -13.34
N GLN A 337 -7.18 14.70 -12.08
CA GLN A 337 -7.95 14.41 -10.87
C GLN A 337 -8.45 15.70 -10.17
N LYS A 338 -8.71 16.77 -10.92
CA LYS A 338 -9.37 18.02 -10.46
C LYS A 338 -8.58 18.88 -9.47
N GLY A 339 -7.34 18.51 -9.15
CA GLY A 339 -6.42 19.40 -8.44
C GLY A 339 -5.94 20.57 -9.31
N PRO A 340 -5.12 21.48 -8.75
CA PRO A 340 -4.65 22.65 -9.48
C PRO A 340 -3.76 22.31 -10.68
N THR A 341 -3.92 23.04 -11.77
CA THR A 341 -3.18 22.81 -13.03
C THR A 341 -1.71 23.20 -12.99
N ASP A 342 -1.34 24.07 -12.05
CA ASP A 342 0.00 24.61 -11.81
C ASP A 342 0.52 24.18 -10.41
N PHE A 343 0.07 23.02 -9.92
CA PHE A 343 0.38 22.54 -8.57
C PHE A 343 1.88 22.29 -8.36
N VAL A 344 2.60 21.76 -9.35
CA VAL A 344 4.03 21.43 -9.20
C VAL A 344 4.88 22.70 -8.98
N GLU A 345 4.56 23.76 -9.70
CA GLU A 345 5.28 25.03 -9.66
C GLU A 345 4.88 25.88 -8.47
N ASN A 346 3.66 25.65 -7.93
CA ASN A 346 3.06 26.48 -6.91
C ASN A 346 2.47 25.67 -5.74
N TYR A 347 3.03 24.51 -5.39
CA TYR A 347 2.47 23.67 -4.32
C TYR A 347 2.37 24.43 -2.98
N ALA A 348 3.30 25.36 -2.73
CA ALA A 348 3.37 26.13 -1.49
C ALA A 348 2.16 27.06 -1.25
N LYS A 349 1.47 27.54 -2.30
CA LYS A 349 0.23 28.32 -2.15
C LYS A 349 -1.01 27.46 -1.96
N TYR A 350 -0.94 26.18 -2.30
CA TYR A 350 -2.08 25.25 -2.28
C TYR A 350 -2.11 24.37 -1.04
N LEU A 351 -0.95 23.85 -0.63
CA LEU A 351 -0.86 22.95 0.50
C LEU A 351 -1.15 23.69 1.82
N PRO A 352 -1.97 23.10 2.71
CA PRO A 352 -2.34 23.73 3.96
C PRO A 352 -1.11 23.85 4.88
N THR A 353 -0.94 25.03 5.48
CA THR A 353 0.14 25.32 6.43
C THR A 353 -0.38 25.25 7.85
N ALA A 354 0.37 24.57 8.73
CA ALA A 354 -0.02 24.43 10.13
C ALA A 354 0.07 25.76 10.88
N MET A 355 -0.78 25.94 11.90
CA MET A 355 -0.83 27.16 12.70
C MET A 355 0.47 27.42 13.46
N LEU A 356 1.12 26.37 13.96
CA LEU A 356 2.38 26.44 14.71
C LEU A 356 3.40 25.47 14.11
N THR A 357 4.52 26.02 13.64
CA THR A 357 5.67 25.24 13.17
C THR A 357 6.87 25.54 14.07
N LYS A 358 7.34 24.54 14.82
CA LYS A 358 8.43 24.73 15.80
C LYS A 358 9.27 23.46 15.95
N ALA A 359 10.59 23.63 15.96
CA ALA A 359 11.56 22.56 16.12
C ALA A 359 11.54 21.95 17.53
N VAL A 360 11.71 20.63 17.61
CA VAL A 360 11.91 19.92 18.88
C VAL A 360 13.35 19.42 18.95
N TYR A 361 14.06 19.87 19.98
CA TYR A 361 15.43 19.45 20.28
C TYR A 361 15.42 18.34 21.32
N ALA A 362 16.47 17.50 21.30
CA ALA A 362 16.69 16.52 22.35
C ALA A 362 17.06 17.19 23.68
N ASP A 363 16.85 16.48 24.79
CA ASP A 363 17.25 16.97 26.13
C ASP A 363 18.77 16.94 26.33
N THR A 364 19.46 16.08 25.59
CA THR A 364 20.91 15.92 25.61
C THR A 364 21.44 15.81 24.19
N GLU A 365 22.71 16.15 24.00
CA GLU A 365 23.42 15.94 22.74
C GLU A 365 23.77 14.45 22.56
N GLY A 366 23.95 13.99 21.32
CA GLY A 366 24.36 12.61 21.03
C GLY A 366 24.01 12.18 19.61
N PHE A 367 24.17 10.88 19.33
CA PHE A 367 23.78 10.29 18.06
C PHE A 367 22.43 9.61 18.18
N VAL A 368 21.56 9.78 17.18
CA VAL A 368 20.28 9.07 17.09
C VAL A 368 20.55 7.58 16.90
N SER A 369 20.23 6.77 17.91
CA SER A 369 20.58 5.35 17.97
C SER A 369 19.41 4.42 17.71
N GLU A 370 18.20 4.79 18.16
CA GLU A 370 16.99 4.02 17.92
C GLU A 370 15.81 4.96 17.67
N MET A 371 14.85 4.50 16.86
CA MET A 371 13.61 5.21 16.57
C MET A 371 12.43 4.23 16.62
N ASP A 372 11.49 4.48 17.53
CA ASP A 372 10.19 3.82 17.54
C ASP A 372 9.28 4.49 16.48
N THR A 373 9.42 4.01 15.25
CA THR A 373 8.68 4.51 14.09
C THR A 373 7.17 4.35 14.27
N ARG A 374 6.72 3.28 14.96
CA ARG A 374 5.31 3.08 15.29
C ARG A 374 4.81 4.19 16.22
N ALA A 375 5.56 4.52 17.27
CA ALA A 375 5.21 5.60 18.18
C ALA A 375 5.17 6.97 17.47
N LEU A 376 6.08 7.23 16.53
CA LEU A 376 6.03 8.44 15.69
C LEU A 376 4.77 8.49 14.83
N GLY A 377 4.40 7.39 14.17
CA GLY A 377 3.14 7.31 13.42
C GLY A 377 1.92 7.59 14.31
N MET A 378 1.89 7.00 15.51
CA MET A 378 0.84 7.27 16.50
C MET A 378 0.83 8.72 17.00
N ALA A 379 1.98 9.38 17.06
CA ALA A 379 2.05 10.79 17.41
C ALA A 379 1.41 11.67 16.31
N VAL A 380 1.61 11.35 15.03
CA VAL A 380 0.90 12.03 13.92
C VAL A 380 -0.61 11.83 14.01
N VAL A 381 -1.07 10.61 14.27
CA VAL A 381 -2.49 10.31 14.51
C VAL A 381 -3.03 11.13 15.68
N ALA A 382 -2.26 11.20 16.78
CA ALA A 382 -2.68 11.93 17.97
C ALA A 382 -2.82 13.44 17.73
N MET A 383 -1.94 14.05 16.92
CA MET A 383 -2.01 15.46 16.50
C MET A 383 -3.24 15.77 15.62
N GLY A 384 -3.81 14.75 14.96
CA GLY A 384 -4.92 14.89 14.03
C GLY A 384 -4.54 14.66 12.56
N GLY A 385 -3.31 14.22 12.28
CA GLY A 385 -2.86 13.87 10.93
C GLY A 385 -3.33 12.48 10.47
N GLY A 386 -4.07 11.76 11.30
CA GLY A 386 -4.67 10.46 11.01
C GLY A 386 -5.97 10.27 11.78
N ARG A 387 -6.59 9.09 11.63
CA ARG A 387 -7.91 8.78 12.21
C ARG A 387 -7.77 7.86 13.41
N ARG A 388 -8.50 8.14 14.51
CA ARG A 388 -8.66 7.21 15.65
C ARG A 388 -9.87 6.31 15.45
N GLN A 389 -10.90 6.85 14.82
CA GLN A 389 -12.07 6.14 14.32
C GLN A 389 -12.33 6.53 12.86
N ALA A 390 -12.96 5.66 12.08
CA ALA A 390 -13.11 5.84 10.63
C ALA A 390 -13.81 7.15 10.20
N SER A 391 -14.62 7.76 11.07
CA SER A 391 -15.34 9.01 10.81
C SER A 391 -14.55 10.28 11.18
N ASP A 392 -13.36 10.17 11.77
CA ASP A 392 -12.57 11.33 12.14
C ASP A 392 -12.14 12.14 10.91
N THR A 393 -12.20 13.47 11.04
CA THR A 393 -11.64 14.40 10.07
C THR A 393 -10.16 14.60 10.34
N ILE A 394 -9.35 14.65 9.28
CA ILE A 394 -7.90 14.84 9.35
C ILE A 394 -7.57 16.33 9.22
N ASP A 395 -6.63 16.81 10.03
CA ASP A 395 -5.90 18.04 9.76
C ASP A 395 -4.73 17.70 8.82
N TYR A 396 -4.82 18.14 7.57
CA TYR A 396 -3.81 17.81 6.57
C TYR A 396 -2.48 18.54 6.77
N SER A 397 -2.47 19.60 7.58
CA SER A 397 -1.29 20.46 7.78
C SER A 397 -0.33 19.94 8.85
N VAL A 398 -0.81 19.12 9.78
CA VAL A 398 0.00 18.62 10.90
C VAL A 398 0.92 17.46 10.49
N GLY A 399 2.05 17.34 11.18
CA GLY A 399 3.04 16.31 10.91
C GLY A 399 4.44 16.70 11.34
N PHE A 400 5.42 15.94 10.86
CA PHE A 400 6.84 16.16 11.09
C PHE A 400 7.56 16.46 9.77
N THR A 401 8.55 17.35 9.82
CA THR A 401 9.55 17.54 8.76
C THR A 401 10.93 17.58 9.37
N ASP A 402 11.97 17.59 8.54
CA ASP A 402 13.35 17.71 9.00
C ASP A 402 13.71 16.63 10.04
N MET A 403 13.15 15.43 9.83
CA MET A 403 13.41 14.28 10.70
C MET A 403 14.89 13.94 10.71
N ALA A 404 15.47 13.89 11.91
CA ALA A 404 16.80 13.32 12.12
C ALA A 404 16.79 11.82 11.76
N ARG A 405 17.87 11.35 11.14
CA ARG A 405 18.05 9.93 10.79
C ARG A 405 18.87 9.19 11.84
N LEU A 406 18.76 7.87 11.86
CA LEU A 406 19.68 7.03 12.63
C LEU A 406 21.12 7.34 12.21
N GLY A 407 21.99 7.57 13.20
CA GLY A 407 23.38 7.99 13.01
C GLY A 407 23.62 9.49 12.87
N ASP A 408 22.58 10.32 12.77
CA ASP A 408 22.74 11.77 12.83
C ASP A 408 23.13 12.22 14.25
N GLN A 409 24.08 13.14 14.34
CA GLN A 409 24.40 13.85 15.60
C GLN A 409 23.38 14.97 15.82
N VAL A 410 22.75 15.00 17.00
CA VAL A 410 21.81 16.04 17.42
C VAL A 410 22.38 16.85 18.59
N ASP A 411 22.10 18.16 18.58
CA ASP A 411 22.62 19.14 19.54
C ASP A 411 21.69 20.37 19.59
N GLY A 412 22.14 21.48 20.16
CA GLY A 412 21.37 22.74 20.21
C GLY A 412 21.11 23.41 18.86
N GLN A 413 21.72 22.91 17.77
CA GLN A 413 21.59 23.42 16.41
C GLN A 413 20.88 22.43 15.48
N ARG A 414 20.96 21.12 15.76
CA ARG A 414 20.22 20.09 15.02
C ARG A 414 19.07 19.52 15.85
N PRO A 415 17.80 19.81 15.49
CA PRO A 415 16.65 19.23 16.17
C PRO A 415 16.46 17.76 15.82
N LEU A 416 15.64 17.06 16.60
CA LEU A 416 15.14 15.72 16.28
C LEU A 416 14.17 15.76 15.10
N ALA A 417 13.33 16.81 15.05
CA ALA A 417 12.37 17.07 13.99
C ALA A 417 11.85 18.52 14.09
N VAL A 418 11.19 18.98 13.04
CA VAL A 418 10.31 20.14 13.06
C VAL A 418 8.86 19.67 13.12
N ILE A 419 8.12 20.12 14.14
CA ILE A 419 6.72 19.74 14.35
C ILE A 419 5.82 20.82 13.77
N HIS A 420 4.87 20.39 12.94
CA HIS A 420 3.77 21.17 12.39
C HIS A 420 2.51 20.81 13.17
N ALA A 421 1.99 21.74 13.97
CA ALA A 421 0.88 21.52 14.89
C ALA A 421 -0.21 22.58 14.71
N LYS A 422 -1.44 22.22 15.10
CA LYS A 422 -2.62 23.11 15.03
C LYS A 422 -2.68 24.13 16.17
N ASP A 423 -2.01 23.87 17.28
CA ASP A 423 -1.90 24.76 18.43
C ASP A 423 -0.71 24.35 19.34
N GLU A 424 -0.42 25.15 20.38
CA GLU A 424 0.69 24.89 21.30
C GLU A 424 0.48 23.62 22.14
N ASN A 425 -0.74 23.28 22.55
CA ASN A 425 -0.99 22.07 23.34
C ASN A 425 -0.69 20.81 22.51
N SER A 426 -1.18 20.79 21.28
CA SER A 426 -0.89 19.74 20.30
C SER A 426 0.61 19.64 20.02
N TRP A 427 1.34 20.78 19.97
CA TRP A 427 2.78 20.77 19.80
C TRP A 427 3.50 20.17 21.01
N GLN A 428 3.10 20.50 22.23
CA GLN A 428 3.72 19.96 23.46
C GLN A 428 3.56 18.45 23.57
N GLU A 429 2.36 17.92 23.26
CA GLU A 429 2.11 16.48 23.23
C GLU A 429 2.99 15.77 22.20
N ALA A 430 3.07 16.34 21.00
CA ALA A 430 3.90 15.82 19.92
C ALA A 430 5.40 15.87 20.24
N ALA A 431 5.89 16.98 20.83
CA ALA A 431 7.27 17.14 21.23
C ALA A 431 7.67 16.08 22.27
N LYS A 432 6.80 15.83 23.26
CA LYS A 432 7.02 14.76 24.24
C LYS A 432 7.06 13.38 23.57
N ALA A 433 6.15 13.11 22.63
CA ALA A 433 6.10 11.84 21.91
C ALA A 433 7.35 11.61 21.05
N VAL A 434 7.81 12.62 20.30
CA VAL A 434 9.03 12.55 19.48
C VAL A 434 10.25 12.25 20.36
N LYS A 435 10.42 12.98 21.47
CA LYS A 435 11.54 12.77 22.40
C LYS A 435 11.51 11.39 23.06
N ALA A 436 10.33 10.85 23.34
CA ALA A 436 10.18 9.51 23.91
C ALA A 436 10.45 8.39 22.90
N ALA A 437 10.17 8.63 21.60
CA ALA A 437 10.32 7.64 20.54
C ALA A 437 11.76 7.55 20.00
N ILE A 438 12.61 8.56 20.23
CA ILE A 438 13.98 8.60 19.71
C ILE A 438 14.98 8.47 20.87
N LYS A 439 15.83 7.44 20.81
CA LYS A 439 16.90 7.24 21.79
C LYS A 439 18.23 7.73 21.25
N LEU A 440 19.02 8.35 22.12
CA LEU A 440 20.36 8.82 21.81
C LEU A 440 21.43 7.93 22.46
N ALA A 441 22.60 7.88 21.83
CA ALA A 441 23.79 7.21 22.34
C ALA A 441 25.05 8.03 22.06
N ASP A 442 26.16 7.68 22.72
CA ASP A 442 27.47 8.33 22.55
C ASP A 442 28.12 8.04 21.19
N LYS A 443 27.63 7.02 20.47
CA LYS A 443 28.13 6.59 19.16
C LYS A 443 26.96 6.31 18.22
N ALA A 444 27.18 6.59 16.94
CA ALA A 444 26.25 6.21 15.89
C ALA A 444 26.10 4.67 15.84
N PRO A 445 24.87 4.16 15.57
CA PRO A 445 24.65 2.73 15.37
C PRO A 445 25.28 2.26 14.05
N GLU A 446 25.40 0.94 13.88
CA GLU A 446 25.78 0.36 12.60
C GLU A 446 24.73 0.69 11.53
N SER A 447 25.18 0.91 10.29
CA SER A 447 24.28 1.19 9.17
C SER A 447 23.50 -0.07 8.78
N THR A 448 22.19 0.07 8.58
CA THR A 448 21.33 -0.98 8.01
C THR A 448 21.09 -0.72 6.52
N PRO A 449 20.90 -1.78 5.70
CA PRO A 449 20.54 -1.59 4.30
C PRO A 449 19.12 -1.03 4.17
N THR A 450 18.88 -0.16 3.19
CA THR A 450 17.55 0.39 2.88
C THR A 450 16.65 -0.65 2.21
N VAL A 451 17.25 -1.53 1.40
CA VAL A 451 16.62 -2.69 0.76
C VAL A 451 17.42 -3.93 1.15
N TYR A 452 16.84 -4.81 1.96
CA TYR A 452 17.50 -5.99 2.48
C TYR A 452 17.64 -7.08 1.42
N ARG A 453 16.54 -7.36 0.73
CA ARG A 453 16.43 -8.53 -0.15
C ARG A 453 15.34 -8.32 -1.20
N ARG A 454 15.58 -8.89 -2.38
CA ARG A 454 14.60 -9.10 -3.43
C ARG A 454 14.11 -10.55 -3.41
N ILE A 455 12.81 -10.75 -3.48
CA ILE A 455 12.14 -12.05 -3.56
C ILE A 455 11.42 -12.11 -4.90
N SER A 456 11.67 -13.18 -5.65
CA SER A 456 11.00 -13.52 -6.91
C SER A 456 10.71 -15.01 -6.95
N GLU A 457 9.91 -15.45 -7.92
CA GLU A 457 9.67 -16.87 -8.21
C GLU A 457 10.97 -17.68 -8.37
#